data_AF-A0A357IAS2-F1
#
_entry.id   AF-A0A357IAS2-F1
#
_cell.length_a   1.000
_cell.length_b   1.000
_cell.length_c   1.000
_cell.angle_alpha   90.00
_cell.angle_beta   90.00
_cell.angle_gamma   90.00
#
_symmetry.space_group_name_H-M   'P 1'
#
loop_
_entity.id
_entity.type
_entity.pdbx_description
1 polymer ?
#
loop_
_entity_poly.entity_id
_entity_poly.type
_entity_poly.pdbx_seq_one_letter_code
_entity_poly.pdbx_strand_id
1 'polypeptide(L)'
;MGAIMVLIIVALSRISMRIINGLEEGIELFDTEVEYIARPPRRNLAMLTITFYTLLELLIPGNPVTGWVALAAAAAMLNLLNDWHIGRPLFNRWVFSLYSIYWAMALGYLLAGLAILSGWPLLSPARHILTIGAIGFSVFIVMVFASQVHSGRTPEYRTWVLLASLSLLIAVVCRIAMSLPAFASLYHVLLSLSAILWMTAFSLFIGFFWKTLIRPSADGRRGCLPDHTQNHS
;
A
#
# COMPACT_ATOMS: atom_id res chain seq x y z
N MET A 1 14.54 4.22 1.95
CA MET A 1 13.21 3.63 1.69
C MET A 1 12.48 3.20 2.95
N GLY A 2 13.17 2.68 3.99
CA GLY A 2 12.53 2.26 5.24
C GLY A 2 11.63 3.30 5.93
N ALA A 3 12.04 4.56 5.98
CA ALA A 3 11.20 5.62 6.56
C ALA A 3 9.83 5.74 5.86
N ILE A 4 9.81 5.66 4.53
CA ILE A 4 8.57 5.68 3.74
C ILE A 4 7.74 4.43 4.04
N MET A 5 8.35 3.25 4.17
CA MET A 5 7.64 2.01 4.53
C MET A 5 6.97 2.08 5.91
N VAL A 6 7.65 2.68 6.90
CA VAL A 6 7.07 2.93 8.22
C VAL A 6 5.90 3.91 8.12
N LEU A 7 6.03 4.99 7.35
CA LEU A 7 4.95 5.94 7.11
C LEU A 7 3.75 5.27 6.40
N ILE A 8 4.00 4.37 5.45
CA ILE A 8 2.97 3.55 4.79
C ILE A 8 2.21 2.75 5.85
N ILE A 9 2.90 2.01 6.73
CA ILE A 9 2.25 1.22 7.79
C ILE A 9 1.38 2.13 8.68
N VAL A 10 1.88 3.30 9.08
CA VAL A 10 1.13 4.25 9.91
C VAL A 10 -0.10 4.79 9.19
N ALA A 11 0.06 5.24 7.94
CA ALA A 11 -1.01 5.84 7.14
C ALA A 11 -2.08 4.80 6.80
N LEU A 12 -1.68 3.64 6.26
CA LEU A 12 -2.61 2.58 5.87
C LEU A 12 -3.37 2.05 7.08
N SER A 13 -2.73 1.91 8.24
CA SER A 13 -3.44 1.48 9.45
C SER A 13 -4.53 2.46 9.90
N ARG A 14 -4.35 3.77 9.69
CA ARG A 14 -5.40 4.76 9.99
C ARG A 14 -6.53 4.68 8.96
N ILE A 15 -6.18 4.56 7.69
CA ILE A 15 -7.13 4.46 6.57
C ILE A 15 -7.98 3.21 6.70
N SER A 16 -7.35 2.07 6.97
CA SER A 16 -8.02 0.79 7.07
C SER A 16 -8.91 0.69 8.31
N MET A 17 -8.52 1.25 9.45
CA MET A 17 -9.41 1.39 10.61
C MET A 17 -10.65 2.21 10.25
N ARG A 18 -10.50 3.32 9.51
CA ARG A 18 -11.64 4.13 9.05
C ARG A 18 -12.54 3.40 8.05
N ILE A 19 -11.95 2.66 7.11
CA ILE A 19 -12.72 1.93 6.09
C ILE A 19 -13.46 0.75 6.71
N ILE A 20 -12.81 0.02 7.61
CA ILE A 20 -13.35 -1.21 8.18
C ILE A 20 -14.34 -0.91 9.33
N ASN A 21 -14.06 0.09 10.16
CA ASN A 21 -14.95 0.44 11.29
C ASN A 21 -15.94 1.56 10.97
N GLY A 22 -15.65 2.42 9.99
CA GLY A 22 -16.47 3.59 9.63
C GLY A 22 -17.51 3.29 8.55
N LEU A 23 -18.18 2.15 8.63
CA LEU A 23 -19.15 1.67 7.65
C LEU A 23 -20.38 2.60 7.49
N GLU A 24 -20.23 3.67 6.73
CA GLU A 24 -21.33 4.42 6.10
C GLU A 24 -21.95 3.67 4.90
N GLU A 25 -21.39 2.52 4.50
CA GLU A 25 -21.92 1.69 3.39
C GLU A 25 -22.77 0.48 3.86
N GLY A 26 -23.08 0.31 5.16
CA GLY A 26 -23.93 -0.79 5.62
C GLY A 26 -23.38 -2.19 5.27
N ILE A 27 -22.08 -2.30 5.02
CA ILE A 27 -21.43 -3.58 4.76
C ILE A 27 -21.03 -4.15 6.10
N GLU A 28 -21.83 -5.04 6.67
CA GLU A 28 -21.37 -5.97 7.71
C GLU A 28 -20.26 -6.85 7.08
N LEU A 29 -19.03 -6.31 6.99
CA LEU A 29 -17.85 -7.05 6.50
C LEU A 29 -17.55 -8.22 7.43
N PHE A 30 -18.02 -8.16 8.69
CA PHE A 30 -17.91 -9.22 9.66
C PHE A 30 -19.31 -9.67 10.06
N ASP A 31 -19.63 -10.93 9.81
CA ASP A 31 -20.83 -11.66 10.29
C ASP A 31 -20.79 -11.90 11.83
N THR A 32 -19.91 -11.17 12.52
CA THR A 32 -19.62 -11.27 13.95
C THR A 32 -19.38 -9.86 14.45
N GLU A 33 -19.84 -9.55 15.66
CA GLU A 33 -19.66 -8.28 16.38
C GLU A 33 -18.18 -7.96 16.72
N VAL A 34 -17.24 -8.28 15.84
CA VAL A 34 -15.80 -8.09 16.07
C VAL A 34 -15.39 -6.77 15.43
N GLU A 35 -15.28 -5.75 16.27
CA GLU A 35 -14.65 -4.48 15.91
C GLU A 35 -13.19 -4.75 15.46
N TYR A 36 -12.85 -4.31 14.26
CA TYR A 36 -11.49 -4.44 13.77
C TYR A 36 -10.58 -3.46 14.52
N ILE A 37 -9.56 -3.96 15.22
CA ILE A 37 -8.57 -3.14 15.92
C ILE A 37 -7.17 -3.47 15.39
N ALA A 38 -6.51 -2.44 14.86
CA ALA A 38 -5.11 -2.51 14.46
C ALA A 38 -4.20 -2.72 15.68
N ARG A 39 -3.88 -3.98 15.97
CA ARG A 39 -3.14 -4.40 17.17
C ARG A 39 -1.73 -3.75 17.20
N PRO A 40 -1.42 -2.90 18.20
CA PRO A 40 -0.14 -2.20 18.28
C PRO A 40 1.11 -3.10 18.24
N PRO A 41 1.15 -4.28 18.91
CA PRO A 41 2.37 -5.10 18.96
C PRO A 41 2.87 -5.60 17.59
N ARG A 42 1.96 -6.07 16.73
CA ARG A 42 2.30 -6.61 15.40
C ARG A 42 2.87 -5.52 14.49
N ARG A 43 2.28 -4.33 14.54
CA ARG A 43 2.74 -3.15 13.80
C ARG A 43 4.09 -2.67 14.28
N ASN A 44 4.30 -2.59 15.60
CA ASN A 44 5.57 -2.17 16.17
C ASN A 44 6.70 -3.11 15.77
N LEU A 45 6.44 -4.43 15.77
CA LEU A 45 7.42 -5.41 15.29
C LEU A 45 7.77 -5.21 13.81
N ALA A 46 6.78 -4.99 12.94
CA ALA A 46 7.01 -4.71 11.52
C ALA A 46 7.82 -3.41 11.32
N MET A 47 7.46 -2.32 12.01
CA MET A 47 8.18 -1.05 11.92
C MET A 47 9.61 -1.16 12.45
N LEU A 48 9.82 -1.88 13.55
CA LEU A 48 11.14 -2.12 14.14
C LEU A 48 12.04 -2.89 13.19
N THR A 49 11.57 -4.02 12.66
CA THR A 49 12.35 -4.88 11.75
C THR A 49 12.69 -4.18 10.45
N ILE A 50 11.77 -3.41 9.87
CA ILE A 50 12.01 -2.57 8.68
C ILE A 50 13.04 -1.48 8.95
N THR A 51 12.94 -0.81 10.10
CA THR A 51 13.89 0.23 10.51
C THR A 51 15.28 -0.37 10.69
N PHE A 52 15.38 -1.51 11.37
CA PHE A 52 16.63 -2.20 11.60
C PHE A 52 17.27 -2.70 10.30
N TYR A 53 16.48 -3.31 9.40
CA TYR A 53 16.94 -3.66 8.05
C TYR A 53 17.54 -2.45 7.32
N THR A 54 16.84 -1.32 7.35
CA THR A 54 17.28 -0.10 6.65
C THR A 54 18.58 0.44 7.23
N LEU A 55 18.74 0.42 8.56
CA LEU A 55 19.99 0.84 9.21
C LEU A 55 21.15 -0.10 8.85
N LEU A 56 20.92 -1.41 8.85
CA LEU A 56 21.95 -2.38 8.49
C LEU A 56 22.32 -2.32 7.01
N GLU A 57 21.37 -2.10 6.10
CA GLU A 57 21.65 -1.89 4.68
C GLU A 57 22.55 -0.65 4.47
N LEU A 58 22.41 0.39 5.29
CA LEU A 58 23.24 1.60 5.23
C LEU A 58 24.62 1.42 5.86
N LEU A 59 24.71 0.76 7.02
CA LEU A 59 25.95 0.64 7.79
C LEU A 59 26.85 -0.49 7.30
N ILE A 60 26.26 -1.63 6.92
CA ILE A 60 26.96 -2.85 6.51
C ILE A 60 26.28 -3.50 5.29
N PRO A 61 26.32 -2.82 4.12
CA PRO A 61 25.67 -3.31 2.91
C PRO A 61 26.20 -4.70 2.51
N GLY A 62 25.27 -5.61 2.15
CA GLY A 62 25.61 -6.96 1.69
C GLY A 62 26.00 -7.95 2.79
N ASN A 63 26.05 -7.54 4.06
CA ASN A 63 26.32 -8.47 5.16
C ASN A 63 25.16 -9.49 5.32
N PRO A 64 25.45 -10.79 5.55
CA PRO A 64 24.41 -11.81 5.78
C PRO A 64 23.42 -11.47 6.89
N VAL A 65 23.84 -10.75 7.93
CA VAL A 65 22.96 -10.29 9.01
C VAL A 65 21.83 -9.41 8.45
N THR A 66 22.14 -8.53 7.49
CA THR A 66 21.13 -7.70 6.80
C THR A 66 20.10 -8.56 6.07
N GLY A 67 20.52 -9.70 5.50
CA GLY A 67 19.63 -10.66 4.86
C GLY A 67 18.67 -11.34 5.83
N TRP A 68 19.16 -11.80 6.99
CA TRP A 68 18.31 -12.36 8.04
C TRP A 68 17.31 -11.36 8.62
N VAL A 69 17.73 -10.11 8.80
CA VAL A 69 16.83 -9.04 9.26
C VAL A 69 15.78 -8.70 8.20
N ALA A 70 16.11 -8.79 6.91
CA ALA A 70 15.12 -8.66 5.83
C ALA A 70 14.06 -9.78 5.90
N LEU A 71 14.48 -11.03 6.13
CA LEU A 71 13.54 -12.15 6.32
C LEU A 71 12.68 -11.96 7.57
N ALA A 72 13.24 -11.43 8.66
CA ALA A 72 12.49 -11.06 9.86
C ALA A 72 11.45 -9.96 9.57
N ALA A 73 11.80 -8.95 8.76
CA ALA A 73 10.86 -7.92 8.31
C ALA A 73 9.73 -8.51 7.45
N ALA A 74 10.05 -9.44 6.55
CA ALA A 74 9.04 -10.16 5.76
C ALA A 74 8.07 -10.95 6.66
N ALA A 75 8.59 -11.71 7.62
CA ALA A 75 7.79 -12.47 8.58
C ALA A 75 6.93 -11.55 9.47
N ALA A 76 7.46 -10.41 9.91
CA ALA A 76 6.71 -9.42 10.68
C ALA A 76 5.57 -8.80 9.86
N MET A 77 5.78 -8.52 8.57
CA MET A 77 4.72 -8.05 7.66
C MET A 77 3.64 -9.12 7.43
N LEU A 78 4.02 -10.40 7.27
CA LEU A 78 3.06 -11.50 7.17
C LEU A 78 2.27 -11.68 8.48
N ASN A 79 2.92 -11.53 9.64
CA ASN A 79 2.24 -11.56 10.92
C ASN A 79 1.27 -10.38 11.10
N LEU A 80 1.59 -9.21 10.55
CA LEU A 80 0.68 -8.07 10.51
C LEU A 80 -0.54 -8.35 9.61
N LEU A 81 -0.37 -9.02 8.48
CA LEU A 81 -1.47 -9.43 7.60
C LEU A 81 -2.47 -10.37 8.29
N ASN A 82 -2.03 -11.17 9.27
CA ASN A 82 -2.92 -12.02 10.07
C ASN A 82 -3.94 -11.26 10.93
N ASP A 83 -3.79 -9.95 11.14
CA ASP A 83 -4.83 -9.15 11.81
C ASP A 83 -6.11 -9.01 10.95
N TRP A 84 -6.03 -9.26 9.63
CA TRP A 84 -7.06 -8.89 8.65
C TRP A 84 -7.37 -10.01 7.65
N HIS A 85 -6.74 -11.19 7.82
CA HIS A 85 -6.91 -12.32 6.91
C HIS A 85 -8.26 -13.02 7.15
N ILE A 86 -9.32 -12.40 6.66
CA ILE A 86 -10.71 -12.80 6.90
C ILE A 86 -11.33 -13.07 5.54
N GLY A 87 -11.51 -14.35 5.21
CA GLY A 87 -11.76 -14.90 3.87
C GLY A 87 -12.48 -14.01 2.84
N ARG A 88 -13.82 -14.03 2.81
CA ARG A 88 -14.61 -13.32 1.79
C ARG A 88 -14.47 -11.78 1.83
N PRO A 89 -14.37 -11.14 3.00
CA PRO A 89 -14.21 -9.68 3.10
C PRO A 89 -12.94 -9.12 2.44
N LEU A 90 -11.89 -9.94 2.24
CA LEU A 90 -10.69 -9.56 1.49
C LEU A 90 -10.96 -9.14 0.04
N PHE A 91 -12.09 -9.57 -0.55
CA PHE A 91 -12.47 -9.19 -1.90
C PHE A 91 -13.17 -7.82 -1.98
N ASN A 92 -13.44 -7.16 -0.85
CA ASN A 92 -13.81 -5.74 -0.87
C ASN A 92 -12.69 -4.93 -1.51
N ARG A 93 -13.04 -4.02 -2.42
CA ARG A 93 -12.06 -3.31 -3.26
C ARG A 93 -11.06 -2.46 -2.47
N TRP A 94 -11.50 -1.83 -1.38
CA TRP A 94 -10.60 -1.10 -0.48
C TRP A 94 -9.65 -2.04 0.24
N VAL A 95 -10.21 -3.09 0.87
CA VAL A 95 -9.44 -4.07 1.65
C VAL A 95 -8.41 -4.77 0.77
N PHE A 96 -8.81 -5.20 -0.43
CA PHE A 96 -7.93 -5.85 -1.41
C PHE A 96 -6.72 -4.97 -1.77
N SER A 97 -6.93 -3.68 -2.03
CA SER A 97 -5.86 -2.75 -2.38
C SER A 97 -4.89 -2.51 -1.22
N LEU A 98 -5.40 -2.36 0.00
CA LEU A 98 -4.56 -2.19 1.19
C LEU A 98 -3.78 -3.48 1.51
N TYR A 99 -4.44 -4.63 1.38
CA TYR A 99 -3.88 -5.95 1.62
C TYR A 99 -2.74 -6.25 0.62
N SER A 100 -2.93 -5.93 -0.66
CA SER A 100 -1.91 -6.13 -1.69
C SER A 100 -0.67 -5.24 -1.50
N ILE A 101 -0.80 -4.04 -0.93
CA ILE A 101 0.35 -3.20 -0.54
C ILE A 101 1.20 -3.90 0.54
N TYR A 102 0.57 -4.42 1.59
CA TYR A 102 1.30 -5.15 2.65
C TYR A 102 1.92 -6.45 2.13
N TRP A 103 1.28 -7.14 1.19
CA TRP A 103 1.89 -8.27 0.49
C TRP A 103 3.11 -7.85 -0.34
N ALA A 104 3.03 -6.74 -1.07
CA ALA A 104 4.18 -6.23 -1.80
C ALA A 104 5.35 -5.93 -0.85
N MET A 105 5.10 -5.34 0.33
CA MET A 105 6.13 -5.15 1.34
C MET A 105 6.73 -6.48 1.80
N ALA A 106 5.90 -7.45 2.20
CA ALA A 106 6.35 -8.75 2.66
C ALA A 106 7.21 -9.48 1.60
N LEU A 107 6.73 -9.54 0.36
CA LEU A 107 7.44 -10.19 -0.75
C LEU A 107 8.73 -9.45 -1.12
N GLY A 108 8.72 -8.11 -1.09
CA GLY A 108 9.91 -7.31 -1.35
C GLY A 108 11.03 -7.58 -0.34
N TYR A 109 10.70 -7.62 0.96
CA TYR A 109 11.67 -7.97 2.00
C TYR A 109 12.10 -9.44 1.96
N LEU A 110 11.19 -10.36 1.62
CA LEU A 110 11.50 -11.77 1.43
C LEU A 110 12.54 -11.95 0.32
N LEU A 111 12.29 -11.36 -0.86
CA LEU A 111 13.22 -11.43 -1.99
C LEU A 111 14.55 -10.74 -1.67
N ALA A 112 14.54 -9.62 -0.93
CA ALA A 112 15.77 -8.95 -0.51
C ALA A 112 16.62 -9.84 0.41
N GLY A 113 15.99 -10.49 1.39
CA GLY A 113 16.66 -11.42 2.30
C GLY A 113 17.24 -12.63 1.58
N LEU A 114 16.43 -13.25 0.70
CA LEU A 114 16.89 -14.36 -0.14
C LEU A 114 18.05 -13.94 -1.04
N ALA A 115 17.98 -12.77 -1.69
CA ALA A 115 19.05 -12.27 -2.55
C ALA A 115 20.39 -12.12 -1.81
N ILE A 116 20.36 -11.56 -0.60
CA ILE A 116 21.56 -11.33 0.20
C ILE A 116 22.17 -12.66 0.69
N LEU A 117 21.31 -13.61 1.10
CA LEU A 117 21.77 -14.88 1.68
C LEU A 117 22.19 -15.92 0.65
N SER A 118 21.51 -15.99 -0.50
CA SER A 118 21.82 -16.97 -1.56
C SER A 118 22.77 -16.44 -2.63
N GLY A 119 22.97 -15.12 -2.70
CA GLY A 119 23.71 -14.47 -3.78
C GLY A 119 22.96 -14.46 -5.12
N TRP A 120 21.69 -14.89 -5.16
CA TRP A 120 20.89 -14.87 -6.39
C TRP A 120 20.55 -13.43 -6.81
N PRO A 121 20.36 -13.15 -8.12
CA PRO A 121 20.11 -11.81 -8.64
C PRO A 121 18.67 -11.30 -8.35
N LEU A 122 18.17 -11.51 -7.14
CA LEU A 122 16.81 -11.18 -6.70
C LEU A 122 16.70 -9.79 -6.05
N LEU A 123 17.82 -9.07 -5.85
CA LEU A 123 17.80 -7.76 -5.21
C LEU A 123 17.13 -6.69 -6.09
N SER A 124 17.32 -6.77 -7.42
CA SER A 124 16.65 -5.89 -8.37
C SER A 124 15.12 -6.07 -8.34
N PRO A 125 14.55 -7.28 -8.49
CA PRO A 125 13.10 -7.46 -8.36
C PRO A 125 12.60 -7.05 -6.97
N ALA A 126 13.31 -7.40 -5.89
CA ALA A 126 12.94 -7.00 -4.53
C ALA A 126 12.73 -5.48 -4.41
N ARG A 127 13.68 -4.68 -4.91
CA ARG A 127 13.60 -3.21 -4.90
C ARG A 127 12.46 -2.68 -5.74
N HIS A 128 12.13 -3.31 -6.86
CA HIS A 128 10.99 -2.89 -7.69
C HIS A 128 9.63 -3.21 -7.05
N ILE A 129 9.51 -4.35 -6.35
CA ILE A 129 8.32 -4.64 -5.56
C ILE A 129 8.14 -3.60 -4.45
N LEU A 130 9.21 -3.29 -3.72
CA LEU A 130 9.16 -2.29 -2.65
C LEU A 130 8.86 -0.88 -3.18
N THR A 131 9.47 -0.46 -4.29
CA THR A 131 9.28 0.90 -4.81
C THR A 131 7.98 1.08 -5.57
N ILE A 132 7.64 0.20 -6.51
CA ILE A 132 6.45 0.37 -7.34
C ILE A 132 5.23 -0.23 -6.64
N GLY A 133 5.37 -1.44 -6.08
CA GLY A 133 4.27 -2.20 -5.51
C GLY A 133 3.86 -1.76 -4.11
N ALA A 134 4.81 -1.43 -3.25
CA ALA A 134 4.49 -0.88 -1.93
C ALA A 134 4.39 0.65 -1.96
N ILE A 135 5.46 1.36 -2.31
CA ILE A 135 5.46 2.83 -2.25
C ILE A 135 4.54 3.44 -3.31
N GLY A 136 4.73 3.14 -4.60
CA GLY A 136 3.95 3.72 -5.68
C GLY A 136 2.45 3.48 -5.51
N PHE A 137 2.07 2.24 -5.19
CA PHE A 137 0.68 1.89 -5.01
C PHE A 137 0.05 2.48 -3.73
N SER A 138 0.77 2.49 -2.60
CA SER A 138 0.28 3.14 -1.38
C SER A 138 0.09 4.65 -1.56
N VAL A 139 1.00 5.33 -2.26
CA VAL A 139 0.84 6.74 -2.60
C VAL A 139 -0.43 6.95 -3.40
N PHE A 140 -0.68 6.13 -4.43
CA PHE A 140 -1.91 6.22 -5.21
C PHE A 140 -3.17 6.07 -4.34
N ILE A 141 -3.24 5.03 -3.50
CA ILE A 141 -4.39 4.78 -2.62
C ILE A 141 -4.58 5.92 -1.61
N VAL A 142 -3.51 6.42 -1.00
CA VAL A 142 -3.55 7.55 -0.07
C VAL A 142 -4.02 8.82 -0.78
N MET A 143 -3.55 9.10 -1.99
CA MET A 143 -4.02 10.25 -2.78
C MET A 143 -5.52 10.18 -3.06
N VAL A 144 -6.02 9.02 -3.49
CA VAL A 144 -7.47 8.82 -3.75
C VAL A 144 -8.26 9.04 -2.47
N PHE A 145 -7.84 8.41 -1.37
CA PHE A 145 -8.53 8.51 -0.09
C PHE A 145 -8.52 9.96 0.45
N ALA A 146 -7.34 10.59 0.52
CA ALA A 146 -7.16 11.95 1.01
C ALA A 146 -7.92 12.97 0.15
N SER A 147 -7.94 12.79 -1.18
CA SER A 147 -8.67 13.68 -2.08
C SER A 147 -10.18 13.62 -1.84
N GLN A 148 -10.74 12.47 -1.49
CA GLN A 148 -12.16 12.35 -1.14
C GLN A 148 -12.45 13.00 0.22
N VAL A 149 -11.70 12.59 1.25
CA VAL A 149 -11.90 13.06 2.63
C VAL A 149 -11.72 14.57 2.77
N HIS A 150 -10.66 15.14 2.18
CA HIS A 150 -10.41 16.59 2.27
C HIS A 150 -11.30 17.44 1.37
N SER A 151 -12.03 16.81 0.43
CA SER A 151 -13.06 17.47 -0.36
C SER A 151 -14.46 17.35 0.25
N GLY A 152 -14.56 16.89 1.50
CA GLY A 152 -15.83 16.68 2.20
C GLY A 152 -16.67 15.53 1.62
N ARG A 153 -16.09 14.65 0.80
CA ARG A 153 -16.80 13.52 0.18
C ARG A 153 -16.61 12.26 1.01
N THR A 154 -17.65 11.43 1.03
CA THR A 154 -17.57 10.07 1.55
C THR A 154 -16.57 9.24 0.72
N PRO A 155 -15.66 8.46 1.34
CA PRO A 155 -14.67 7.67 0.63
C PRO A 155 -15.27 6.51 -0.19
N GLU A 156 -15.55 6.74 -1.47
CA GLU A 156 -16.09 5.70 -2.37
C GLU A 156 -14.97 5.01 -3.16
N TYR A 157 -15.11 3.70 -3.38
CA TYR A 157 -14.21 2.93 -4.27
C TYR A 157 -14.84 2.67 -5.65
N ARG A 158 -14.76 3.68 -6.50
CA ARG A 158 -15.32 3.64 -7.86
C ARG A 158 -14.54 2.70 -8.78
N THR A 159 -15.19 2.23 -9.85
CA THR A 159 -14.60 1.28 -10.81
C THR A 159 -13.29 1.78 -11.42
N TRP A 160 -13.14 3.08 -11.67
CA TRP A 160 -11.88 3.63 -12.19
C TRP A 160 -10.71 3.47 -11.21
N VAL A 161 -10.96 3.53 -9.88
CA VAL A 161 -9.94 3.30 -8.84
C VAL A 161 -9.50 1.84 -8.88
N LEU A 162 -10.43 0.92 -9.11
CA LEU A 162 -10.12 -0.49 -9.30
C LEU A 162 -9.26 -0.71 -10.53
N LEU A 163 -9.63 -0.13 -11.67
CA LEU A 163 -8.86 -0.24 -12.91
C LEU A 163 -7.45 0.35 -12.76
N ALA A 164 -7.31 1.51 -12.11
CA ALA A 164 -6.01 2.12 -11.83
C ALA A 164 -5.16 1.24 -10.88
N SER A 165 -5.77 0.67 -9.85
CA SER A 165 -5.11 -0.22 -8.89
C SER A 165 -4.63 -1.52 -9.54
N LEU A 166 -5.49 -2.16 -10.34
CA LEU A 166 -5.12 -3.33 -11.13
C LEU A 166 -4.01 -3.00 -12.14
N SER A 167 -4.07 -1.83 -12.79
CA SER A 167 -3.00 -1.37 -13.70
C SER A 167 -1.66 -1.25 -12.97
N LEU A 168 -1.64 -0.69 -11.76
CA LEU A 168 -0.42 -0.61 -10.94
C LEU A 168 0.09 -1.99 -10.51
N LEU A 169 -0.80 -2.89 -10.09
CA LEU A 169 -0.41 -4.26 -9.72
C LEU A 169 0.20 -5.01 -10.92
N ILE A 170 -0.41 -4.90 -12.10
CA ILE A 170 0.14 -5.49 -13.33
C ILE A 170 1.48 -4.82 -13.70
N ALA A 171 1.60 -3.50 -13.54
CA ALA A 171 2.85 -2.79 -13.80
C ALA A 171 4.00 -3.32 -12.93
N VAL A 172 3.73 -3.67 -11.68
CA VAL A 172 4.70 -4.30 -10.76
C VAL A 172 5.07 -5.70 -11.24
N VAL A 173 4.09 -6.51 -11.64
CA VAL A 173 4.35 -7.86 -12.18
C VAL A 173 5.23 -7.78 -13.42
N CYS A 174 4.94 -6.88 -14.36
CA CYS A 174 5.80 -6.65 -15.54
C CYS A 174 7.22 -6.24 -15.13
N ARG A 175 7.35 -5.42 -14.07
CA ARG A 175 8.64 -4.96 -13.56
C ARG A 175 9.46 -6.07 -12.91
N ILE A 176 8.82 -7.00 -12.22
CA ILE A 176 9.48 -8.19 -11.68
C ILE A 176 9.87 -9.11 -12.84
N ALA A 177 8.94 -9.38 -13.76
CA ALA A 177 9.15 -10.31 -14.86
C ALA A 177 10.36 -9.92 -15.72
N MET A 178 10.54 -8.64 -16.05
CA MET A 178 11.69 -8.16 -16.85
C MET A 178 13.06 -8.36 -16.16
N SER A 179 13.08 -8.57 -14.84
CA SER A 179 14.32 -8.85 -14.11
C SER A 179 14.69 -10.34 -14.07
N LEU A 180 13.79 -11.22 -14.54
CA LEU A 180 14.03 -12.65 -14.62
C LEU A 180 14.71 -13.00 -15.95
N PRO A 181 15.76 -13.86 -15.94
CA PRO A 181 16.45 -14.27 -17.15
C PRO A 181 15.53 -14.87 -18.22
N ALA A 182 14.46 -15.56 -17.81
CA ALA A 182 13.48 -16.18 -18.70
C ALA A 182 12.74 -15.19 -19.62
N PHE A 183 12.66 -13.90 -19.24
CA PHE A 183 11.97 -12.86 -20.00
C PHE A 183 12.93 -11.82 -20.59
N ALA A 184 14.23 -12.12 -20.67
CA ALA A 184 15.24 -11.18 -21.16
C ALA A 184 14.94 -10.65 -22.59
N SER A 185 14.41 -11.49 -23.49
CA SER A 185 14.02 -11.10 -24.85
C SER A 185 12.85 -10.11 -24.89
N LEU A 186 12.02 -10.06 -23.84
CA LEU A 186 10.86 -9.17 -23.73
C LEU A 186 11.15 -7.94 -22.86
N TYR A 187 12.41 -7.68 -22.50
CA TYR A 187 12.79 -6.61 -21.57
C TYR A 187 12.17 -5.26 -21.93
N HIS A 188 12.34 -4.79 -23.16
CA HIS A 188 11.83 -3.49 -23.60
C HIS A 188 10.30 -3.43 -23.69
N VAL A 189 9.67 -4.55 -24.04
CA VAL A 189 8.21 -4.67 -24.11
C VAL A 189 7.61 -4.58 -22.71
N LEU A 190 8.14 -5.36 -21.76
CA LEU A 190 7.68 -5.37 -20.37
C LEU A 190 7.94 -4.03 -19.66
N LEU A 191 9.08 -3.39 -19.94
CA LEU A 191 9.40 -2.04 -19.46
C LEU A 191 8.38 -1.01 -19.98
N SER A 192 8.11 -1.01 -21.29
CA SER A 192 7.16 -0.06 -21.90
C SER A 192 5.74 -0.28 -21.38
N LEU A 193 5.32 -1.54 -21.27
CA LEU A 193 4.01 -1.90 -20.73
C LEU A 193 3.86 -1.46 -19.26
N SER A 194 4.87 -1.72 -18.43
CA SER A 194 4.89 -1.27 -17.03
C SER A 194 4.77 0.25 -16.93
N ALA A 195 5.51 1.00 -17.77
CA ALA A 195 5.43 2.46 -17.81
C ALA A 195 4.04 2.96 -18.24
N ILE A 196 3.45 2.40 -19.30
CA ILE A 196 2.12 2.77 -19.79
C ILE A 196 1.04 2.51 -18.73
N LEU A 197 1.07 1.34 -18.09
CA LEU A 197 0.13 0.99 -17.02
C LEU A 197 0.24 1.95 -15.83
N TRP A 198 1.47 2.27 -15.43
CA TRP A 198 1.73 3.23 -14.36
C TRP A 198 1.21 4.63 -14.73
N MET A 199 1.55 5.14 -15.92
CA MET A 199 1.06 6.44 -16.40
C MET A 199 -0.46 6.48 -16.48
N THR A 200 -1.10 5.40 -16.91
CA THR A 200 -2.56 5.29 -17.01
C THR A 200 -3.21 5.46 -15.63
N ALA A 201 -2.70 4.80 -14.59
CA ALA A 201 -3.25 4.90 -13.24
C ALA A 201 -3.20 6.34 -12.69
N PHE A 202 -2.05 7.01 -12.82
CA PHE A 202 -1.90 8.40 -12.36
C PHE A 202 -2.65 9.40 -13.25
N SER A 203 -2.76 9.15 -14.55
CA SER A 203 -3.55 9.98 -15.47
C SER A 203 -5.05 9.89 -15.16
N LEU A 204 -5.55 8.70 -14.82
CA LEU A 204 -6.93 8.53 -14.34
C LEU A 204 -7.16 9.34 -13.06
N PHE A 205 -6.26 9.26 -12.08
CA PHE A 205 -6.35 10.08 -10.86
C PHE A 205 -6.45 11.57 -11.19
N ILE A 206 -5.55 12.08 -12.03
CA ILE A 206 -5.59 13.48 -12.46
C ILE A 206 -6.94 13.79 -13.13
N GLY A 207 -7.37 13.01 -14.12
CA GLY A 207 -8.62 13.26 -14.84
C GLY A 207 -9.86 13.34 -13.93
N PHE A 208 -9.96 12.46 -12.94
CA PHE A 208 -11.11 12.43 -12.02
C PHE A 208 -11.04 13.48 -10.91
N PHE A 209 -9.85 13.80 -10.40
CA PHE A 209 -9.69 14.73 -9.27
C PHE A 209 -9.28 16.15 -9.67
N TRP A 210 -8.89 16.42 -10.92
CA TRP A 210 -8.43 17.73 -11.39
C TRP A 210 -9.33 18.88 -10.97
N LYS A 211 -10.63 18.79 -11.32
CA LYS A 211 -11.62 19.83 -10.98
C LYS A 211 -11.86 19.95 -9.48
N THR A 212 -11.70 18.87 -8.74
CA THR A 212 -11.90 18.84 -7.29
C THR A 212 -10.73 19.51 -6.58
N LEU A 213 -9.49 19.32 -7.07
CA LEU A 213 -8.28 19.87 -6.47
C LEU A 213 -8.05 21.35 -6.78
N ILE A 214 -8.55 21.84 -7.92
CA ILE A 214 -8.31 23.22 -8.36
C ILE A 214 -9.43 24.18 -7.94
N ARG A 215 -10.64 23.68 -7.70
CA ARG A 215 -11.73 24.52 -7.20
C ARG A 215 -11.50 24.85 -5.73
N PRO A 216 -11.75 26.09 -5.30
CA PRO A 216 -11.84 26.41 -3.87
C PRO A 216 -12.82 25.42 -3.22
N SER A 217 -12.47 24.87 -2.06
CA SER A 217 -13.32 23.93 -1.33
C SER A 217 -14.72 24.52 -1.19
N ALA A 218 -15.75 23.79 -1.64
CA ALA A 218 -17.14 24.23 -1.60
C ALA A 218 -17.63 24.56 -0.19
N ASP A 219 -16.91 24.09 0.83
CA ASP A 219 -17.32 24.17 2.22
C ASP A 219 -17.08 25.55 2.85
N GLY A 220 -16.26 26.43 2.25
CA GLY A 220 -15.95 27.76 2.83
C GLY A 220 -15.34 27.75 4.25
N ARG A 221 -15.20 26.57 4.86
CA ARG A 221 -14.71 26.37 6.23
C ARG A 221 -13.20 26.31 6.21
N ARG A 222 -12.57 27.28 6.88
CA ARG A 222 -11.17 27.19 7.29
C ARG A 222 -11.07 26.13 8.39
N GLY A 223 -10.75 24.89 8.03
CA GLY A 223 -10.29 23.87 8.96
C GLY A 223 -11.36 22.99 9.61
N CYS A 224 -10.88 21.87 10.15
CA CYS A 224 -11.64 20.84 10.86
C CYS A 224 -12.28 21.42 12.14
N LEU A 225 -13.53 21.85 12.06
CA LEU A 225 -14.39 22.01 13.22
C LEU A 225 -15.41 20.87 13.21
N PRO A 226 -15.52 20.07 14.29
CA PRO A 226 -16.58 19.08 14.43
C PRO A 226 -17.93 19.79 14.43
N ASP A 227 -18.91 19.16 13.77
CA ASP A 227 -20.30 19.60 13.77
C ASP A 227 -20.92 19.32 15.15
N HIS A 228 -20.63 20.18 16.11
CA HIS A 228 -21.44 20.28 17.32
C HIS A 228 -22.49 21.36 17.06
N THR A 229 -23.59 20.98 16.42
CA THR A 229 -24.97 21.36 16.82
C THR A 229 -25.96 20.87 15.77
N GLN A 230 -26.53 19.69 15.99
CA GLN A 230 -27.95 19.50 15.69
C GLN A 230 -28.74 19.71 16.98
N ASN A 231 -29.81 20.50 16.86
CA ASN A 231 -31.10 20.35 17.52
C ASN A 231 -31.12 19.83 18.95
N HIS A 232 -31.40 20.73 19.89
CA HIS A 232 -32.49 20.52 20.83
C HIS A 232 -33.23 21.85 21.06
N SER A 233 -34.57 21.73 21.03
CA SER A 233 -35.66 22.69 21.29
C SER A 233 -35.86 23.85 20.32
#